data_AF-A0A954F955-F1
#
_entry.id   AF-A0A954F955-F1
#
_cell.length_a   1.000
_cell.length_b   1.000
_cell.length_c   1.000
_cell.angle_alpha   90.00
_cell.angle_beta   90.00
_cell.angle_gamma   90.00
#
_symmetry.space_group_name_H-M   'P 1'
#
loop_
_entity.id
_entity.type
_entity.pdbx_description
1 polymer ?
#
loop_
_entity_poly.entity_id
_entity_poly.type
_entity_poly.pdbx_seq_one_letter_code
_entity_poly.pdbx_strand_id
1 'polypeptide(L)'
;MNHMPESNENNELLPFPGNSNSGSESGKSASDFPAALKNSYTNLLTIEDEYEGLTSSEAATDVQQCKELLANQEQQIQQLVRKLNQEKSKLERLKGDLEEAEVCQAMAQSYEAAIAGWREMIEVFESLQQANLRSQQNFSLAEQTWEDLKHVEQQALTELENRTSWEVIHTPYGSTTVPKQEGLLPDEITIEVLGDYLPVSIRTETARLALTQCQQGSATFAVSCL
;
A
#
# COMPACT_ATOMS: atom_id res chain seq x y z
N MET A 1 19.76 18.63 66.74
CA MET A 1 20.17 18.58 68.16
C MET A 1 20.91 17.28 68.36
N ASN A 2 22.18 17.34 68.75
CA ASN A 2 22.89 16.33 69.56
C ASN A 2 24.30 16.89 69.83
N HIS A 3 24.39 17.69 70.89
CA HIS A 3 25.65 18.00 71.55
C HIS A 3 25.89 16.91 72.61
N MET A 4 27.03 16.23 72.53
CA MET A 4 27.63 15.48 73.63
C MET A 4 29.12 15.82 73.63
N PRO A 5 29.64 16.50 74.66
CA PRO A 5 31.07 16.55 74.90
C PRO A 5 31.43 15.46 75.93
N GLU A 6 32.25 14.50 75.54
CA GLU A 6 32.89 13.58 76.49
C GLU A 6 34.15 14.24 77.04
N SER A 7 34.09 14.53 78.33
CA SER A 7 35.21 14.87 79.21
C SER A 7 36.10 13.65 79.42
N ASN A 8 37.42 13.81 79.27
CA ASN A 8 38.39 12.94 79.93
C ASN A 8 39.66 13.75 80.25
N GLU A 9 39.65 14.39 81.41
CA GLU A 9 40.84 14.92 82.07
C GLU A 9 41.60 13.74 82.71
N ASN A 10 42.57 13.19 81.99
CA ASN A 10 43.61 12.36 82.61
C ASN A 10 44.73 13.28 83.09
N ASN A 11 44.61 13.66 84.37
CA ASN A 11 45.59 14.39 85.14
C ASN A 11 46.74 13.44 85.54
N GLU A 12 47.66 13.16 84.61
CA GLU A 12 48.90 12.42 84.91
C GLU A 12 49.95 13.37 85.49
N LEU A 13 49.85 13.60 86.80
CA LEU A 13 50.93 14.20 87.60
C LEU A 13 52.08 13.20 87.75
N LEU A 14 53.24 13.53 87.19
CA LEU A 14 54.49 12.80 87.34
C LEU A 14 54.96 12.79 88.80
N PRO A 15 55.58 11.69 89.29
CA PRO A 15 56.04 11.58 90.67
C PRO A 15 57.46 12.15 90.79
N PHE A 16 57.63 13.26 91.49
CA PHE A 16 58.96 13.66 91.97
C PHE A 16 59.23 12.99 93.32
N PRO A 17 60.32 12.21 93.48
CA PRO A 17 60.72 11.68 94.76
C PRO A 17 61.45 12.79 95.52
N GLY A 18 60.79 13.37 96.52
CA GLY A 18 61.45 14.19 97.52
C GLY A 18 62.23 13.30 98.48
N ASN A 19 63.56 13.34 98.40
CA ASN A 19 64.42 12.86 99.48
C ASN A 19 65.41 13.94 99.90
N SER A 20 65.54 14.00 101.22
CA SER A 20 66.21 14.95 102.10
C SER A 20 67.74 14.93 102.03
N ASN A 21 68.35 16.10 102.24
CA ASN A 21 69.32 16.45 103.30
C ASN A 21 70.47 17.38 102.85
N SER A 22 70.66 18.42 103.68
CA SER A 22 71.90 19.07 104.12
C SER A 22 73.02 19.41 103.13
N GLY A 23 73.49 20.66 103.20
CA GLY A 23 74.88 20.96 102.88
C GLY A 23 75.10 22.35 102.31
N SER A 24 75.31 23.33 103.19
CA SER A 24 75.95 24.59 102.84
C SER A 24 77.44 24.33 102.66
N GLU A 25 77.95 24.39 101.43
CA GLU A 25 79.36 24.72 101.20
C GLU A 25 79.56 25.61 99.97
N SER A 26 80.37 26.63 100.21
CA SER A 26 80.91 27.63 99.30
C SER A 26 81.85 27.03 98.25
N GLY A 27 81.90 27.60 97.04
CA GLY A 27 82.99 27.33 96.11
C GLY A 27 82.89 28.13 94.82
N LYS A 28 83.67 29.20 94.72
CA LYS A 28 83.95 29.92 93.46
C LYS A 28 84.44 28.94 92.41
N SER A 29 83.91 28.97 91.20
CA SER A 29 84.62 28.56 89.98
C SER A 29 83.86 29.06 88.75
N ALA A 30 84.57 29.72 87.85
CA ALA A 30 84.11 30.01 86.51
C ALA A 30 83.68 28.70 85.84
N SER A 31 82.39 28.53 85.56
CA SER A 31 81.92 27.40 84.77
C SER A 31 81.70 27.87 83.35
N ASP A 32 82.64 27.51 82.47
CA ASP A 32 82.33 27.32 81.06
C ASP A 32 81.01 26.56 80.96
N PHE A 33 80.08 27.12 80.18
CA PHE A 33 78.77 26.51 79.97
C PHE A 33 78.98 25.03 79.60
N PRO A 34 78.38 24.05 80.30
CA PRO A 34 78.65 22.64 80.06
C PRO A 34 78.42 22.30 78.59
N ALA A 35 79.42 21.71 77.92
CA ALA A 35 79.35 21.40 76.50
C ALA A 35 78.11 20.55 76.12
N ALA A 36 77.66 19.70 77.06
CA ALA A 36 76.42 18.94 76.94
C ALA A 36 75.17 19.83 76.87
N LEU A 37 75.12 20.92 77.67
CA LEU A 37 74.01 21.88 77.65
C LEU A 37 74.04 22.76 76.40
N LYS A 38 75.24 23.09 75.91
CA LYS A 38 75.43 23.84 74.66
C LYS A 38 74.98 22.99 73.45
N ASN A 39 75.36 21.71 73.43
CA ASN A 39 74.92 20.77 72.40
C ASN A 39 73.42 20.48 72.49
N SER A 40 72.84 20.37 73.69
CA SER A 40 71.38 20.19 73.82
C SER A 40 70.62 21.43 73.36
N TYR A 41 71.14 22.63 73.63
CA TYR A 41 70.54 23.88 73.16
C TYR A 41 70.63 24.04 71.64
N THR A 42 71.77 23.72 71.02
CA THR A 42 71.89 23.72 69.56
C THR A 42 71.00 22.66 68.92
N ASN A 43 70.88 21.48 69.54
CA ASN A 43 69.99 20.44 69.05
C ASN A 43 68.52 20.86 69.12
N LEU A 44 68.12 21.58 70.18
CA LEU A 44 66.77 22.15 70.31
C LEU A 44 66.49 23.21 69.24
N LEU A 45 67.46 24.08 68.94
CA LEU A 45 67.36 25.05 67.86
C LEU A 45 67.24 24.38 66.48
N THR A 46 68.03 23.34 66.20
CA THR A 46 67.86 22.58 64.94
C THR A 46 66.52 21.84 64.86
N ILE A 47 65.98 21.35 65.98
CA ILE A 47 64.63 20.76 65.99
C ILE A 47 63.59 21.86 65.71
N GLU A 48 63.75 23.06 66.26
CA GLU A 48 62.88 24.21 65.99
C GLU A 48 62.91 24.62 64.50
N ASP A 49 64.10 24.66 63.89
CA ASP A 49 64.29 24.90 62.45
C ASP A 49 63.72 23.75 61.57
N GLU A 50 63.75 22.50 62.04
CA GLU A 50 63.18 21.34 61.33
C GLU A 50 61.64 21.31 61.35
N TYR A 51 61.01 21.88 62.39
CA TYR A 51 59.55 22.07 62.47
C TYR A 51 59.04 23.21 61.59
N GLU A 52 59.93 24.00 60.99
CA GLU A 52 59.62 25.07 60.03
C GLU A 52 59.19 24.51 58.65
N GLY A 53 59.21 23.19 58.45
CA GLY A 53 58.88 22.51 57.19
C GLY A 53 57.40 22.42 56.79
N LEU A 54 56.49 23.03 57.54
CA LEU A 54 55.09 23.25 57.15
C LEU A 54 54.64 24.57 57.75
N THR A 55 55.06 25.66 57.11
CA THR A 55 54.67 26.98 57.58
C THR A 55 53.15 27.13 57.44
N SER A 56 52.49 27.76 58.42
CA SER A 56 51.05 28.04 58.35
C SER A 56 50.67 28.82 57.09
N SER A 57 51.63 29.54 56.48
CA SER A 57 51.48 30.21 55.18
C SER A 57 51.36 29.25 54.00
N GLU A 58 52.17 28.19 53.93
CA GLU A 58 52.12 27.19 52.85
C GLU A 58 50.80 26.40 52.89
N ALA A 59 50.39 25.98 54.08
CA ALA A 59 49.09 25.32 54.26
C ALA A 59 47.91 26.24 53.89
N ALA A 60 48.02 27.55 54.20
CA ALA A 60 47.00 28.52 53.81
C ALA A 60 46.94 28.73 52.28
N THR A 61 48.10 28.76 51.61
CA THR A 61 48.16 28.85 50.14
C THR A 61 47.60 27.60 49.47
N ASP A 62 47.90 26.41 49.98
CA ASP A 62 47.39 25.15 49.42
C ASP A 62 45.87 25.04 49.57
N VAL A 63 45.34 25.40 50.74
CA VAL A 63 43.89 25.48 50.98
C VAL A 63 43.23 26.50 50.05
N GLN A 64 43.87 27.64 49.81
CA GLN A 64 43.36 28.65 48.88
C GLN A 64 43.35 28.14 47.44
N GLN A 65 44.42 27.49 46.98
CA GLN A 65 44.48 26.87 45.65
C GLN A 65 43.43 25.76 45.48
N CYS A 66 43.20 24.94 46.51
CA CYS A 66 42.16 23.92 46.48
C CYS A 66 40.76 24.52 46.38
N LYS A 67 40.49 25.62 47.11
CA LYS A 67 39.21 26.35 47.01
C LYS A 67 39.00 26.94 45.63
N GLU A 68 40.04 27.50 45.01
CA GLU A 68 39.97 28.05 43.65
C GLU A 68 39.74 26.95 42.61
N LEU A 69 40.41 25.81 42.73
CA LEU A 69 40.19 24.64 41.87
C LEU A 69 38.75 24.11 42.02
N LEU A 70 38.25 24.02 43.25
CA LEU A 70 36.88 23.58 43.52
C LEU A 70 35.85 24.54 42.92
N ALA A 71 36.03 25.86 43.11
CA ALA A 71 35.18 26.88 42.51
C ALA A 71 35.19 26.83 40.97
N ASN A 72 36.37 26.62 40.36
CA ASN A 72 36.49 26.44 38.91
C ASN A 72 35.78 25.18 38.42
N GLN A 73 35.91 24.05 39.14
CA GLN A 73 35.20 22.81 38.80
C GLN A 73 33.68 22.96 38.94
N GLU A 74 33.20 23.63 40.00
CA GLU A 74 31.77 23.93 40.15
C GLU A 74 31.25 24.80 39.01
N GLN A 75 32.01 25.81 38.58
CA GLN A 75 31.66 26.62 37.42
C GLN A 75 31.60 25.79 36.13
N GLN A 76 32.56 24.91 35.91
CA GLN A 76 32.57 24.00 34.75
C GLN A 76 31.36 23.06 34.77
N ILE A 77 31.03 22.48 35.92
CA ILE A 77 29.85 21.63 36.09
C ILE A 77 28.58 22.42 35.76
N GLN A 78 28.44 23.64 36.27
CA GLN A 78 27.28 24.48 35.95
C GLN A 78 27.17 24.80 34.46
N GLN A 79 28.28 25.07 33.78
CA GLN A 79 28.30 25.28 32.33
C GLN A 79 27.89 24.02 31.57
N LEU A 80 28.39 22.85 31.98
CA LEU A 80 28.03 21.57 31.37
C LEU A 80 26.55 21.25 31.57
N VAL A 81 26.00 21.48 32.77
CA VAL A 81 24.57 21.30 33.04
C VAL A 81 23.71 22.19 32.14
N ARG A 82 24.11 23.45 31.93
CA ARG A 82 23.40 24.35 31.00
C ARG A 82 23.43 23.83 29.56
N LYS A 83 24.60 23.39 29.08
CA LYS A 83 24.74 22.79 27.74
C LYS A 83 23.90 21.51 27.60
N LEU A 84 23.91 20.65 28.62
CA LEU A 84 23.12 19.42 28.64
C LEU A 84 21.62 19.73 28.58
N ASN A 85 21.14 20.73 29.31
CA ASN A 85 19.74 21.15 29.23
C ASN A 85 19.38 21.75 27.86
N GLN A 86 20.29 22.48 27.22
CA GLN A 86 20.08 22.98 25.86
C GLN A 86 19.98 21.83 24.84
N GLU A 87 20.90 20.87 24.89
CA GLU A 87 20.86 19.70 24.00
C GLU A 87 19.63 18.84 24.26
N LYS A 88 19.23 18.66 25.53
CA LYS A 88 17.98 17.99 25.87
C LYS A 88 16.76 18.68 25.25
N SER A 89 16.70 20.02 25.34
CA SER A 89 15.60 20.78 24.72
C SER A 89 15.60 20.67 23.19
N LYS A 90 16.78 20.63 22.55
CA LYS A 90 16.88 20.40 21.10
C LYS A 90 16.42 18.99 20.72
N LEU A 91 16.78 17.99 21.52
CA LEU A 91 16.37 16.61 21.29
C LEU A 91 14.84 16.46 21.35
N GLU A 92 14.19 17.04 22.36
CA GLU A 92 12.72 17.01 22.47
C GLU A 92 12.05 17.69 21.26
N ARG A 93 12.62 18.81 20.78
CA ARG A 93 12.12 19.46 19.57
C ARG A 93 12.26 18.57 18.34
N LEU A 94 13.44 17.97 18.13
CA LEU A 94 13.68 17.07 17.00
C LEU A 94 12.79 15.82 17.06
N LYS A 95 12.48 15.34 18.26
CA LYS A 95 11.52 14.25 18.46
C LYS A 95 10.11 14.67 18.02
N GLY A 96 9.67 15.87 18.40
CA GLY A 96 8.41 16.43 17.93
C GLY A 96 8.35 16.59 16.40
N ASP A 97 9.42 17.12 15.80
CA ASP A 97 9.53 17.26 14.34
C ASP A 97 9.51 15.89 13.63
N LEU A 98 10.10 14.85 14.23
CA LEU A 98 10.05 13.47 13.72
C LEU A 98 8.64 12.89 13.80
N GLU A 99 7.95 13.04 14.93
CA GLU A 99 6.57 12.58 15.09
C GLU A 99 5.63 13.26 14.08
N GLU A 100 5.80 14.57 13.82
CA GLU A 100 5.05 15.27 12.77
C GLU A 100 5.35 14.72 11.37
N ALA A 101 6.63 14.48 11.06
CA ALA A 101 7.04 13.91 9.79
C ALA A 101 6.46 12.50 9.56
N GLU A 102 6.41 11.66 10.60
CA GLU A 102 5.79 10.33 10.54
C GLU A 102 4.29 10.41 10.25
N VAL A 103 3.58 11.35 10.87
CA VAL A 103 2.15 11.60 10.58
C VAL A 103 1.97 12.07 9.14
N CYS A 104 2.79 13.01 8.67
CA CYS A 104 2.76 13.47 7.28
C CYS A 104 3.02 12.33 6.30
N GLN A 105 3.96 11.43 6.59
CA GLN A 105 4.23 10.25 5.78
C GLN A 105 3.03 9.30 5.74
N ALA A 106 2.41 9.01 6.89
CA ALA A 106 1.22 8.16 6.95
C ALA A 106 0.05 8.77 6.15
N MET A 107 -0.16 10.09 6.24
CA MET A 107 -1.16 10.78 5.42
C MET A 107 -0.84 10.69 3.93
N ALA A 108 0.42 10.89 3.53
CA ALA A 108 0.84 10.77 2.13
C ALA A 108 0.55 9.36 1.58
N GLN A 109 0.87 8.31 2.33
CA GLN A 109 0.54 6.92 1.96
C GLN A 109 -0.97 6.69 1.82
N SER A 110 -1.78 7.30 2.69
CA SER A 110 -3.24 7.23 2.60
C SER A 110 -3.78 7.90 1.33
N TYR A 111 -3.20 9.03 0.93
CA TYR A 111 -3.54 9.70 -0.32
C TYR A 111 -3.09 8.91 -1.54
N GLU A 112 -1.90 8.30 -1.52
CA GLU A 112 -1.44 7.43 -2.59
C GLU A 112 -2.38 6.23 -2.78
N ALA A 113 -2.80 5.60 -1.69
CA ALA A 113 -3.77 4.51 -1.73
C ALA A 113 -5.13 4.96 -2.29
N ALA A 114 -5.61 6.14 -1.88
CA ALA A 114 -6.83 6.72 -2.43
C ALA A 114 -6.70 6.98 -3.94
N ILE A 115 -5.61 7.60 -4.38
CA ILE A 115 -5.36 7.87 -5.81
C ILE A 115 -5.32 6.57 -6.61
N ALA A 116 -4.67 5.52 -6.09
CA ALA A 116 -4.65 4.22 -6.74
C ALA A 116 -6.08 3.65 -6.92
N GLY A 117 -6.91 3.69 -5.86
CA GLY A 117 -8.30 3.25 -5.94
C GLY A 117 -9.15 4.08 -6.91
N TRP A 118 -8.92 5.39 -7.00
CA TRP A 118 -9.63 6.24 -7.95
C TRP A 118 -9.23 5.94 -9.40
N ARG A 119 -7.95 5.64 -9.65
CA ARG A 119 -7.48 5.20 -10.98
C ARG A 119 -8.12 3.88 -11.40
N GLU A 120 -8.16 2.90 -10.50
CA GLU A 120 -8.85 1.63 -10.76
C GLU A 120 -10.33 1.85 -11.09
N MET A 121 -11.01 2.73 -10.34
CA MET A 121 -12.42 3.04 -10.59
C MET A 121 -12.64 3.71 -11.95
N ILE A 122 -11.74 4.60 -12.38
CA ILE A 122 -11.79 5.23 -13.70
C ILE A 122 -11.66 4.16 -14.80
N GLU A 123 -10.70 3.24 -14.68
CA GLU A 123 -10.54 2.14 -15.66
C GLU A 123 -11.80 1.27 -15.74
N VAL A 124 -12.43 0.96 -14.60
CA VAL A 124 -13.70 0.24 -14.56
C VAL A 124 -14.80 1.03 -15.28
N PHE A 125 -14.93 2.33 -15.02
CA PHE A 125 -15.94 3.17 -15.68
C PHE A 125 -15.70 3.27 -17.20
N GLU A 126 -14.46 3.42 -17.64
CA GLU A 126 -14.11 3.45 -19.06
C GLU A 126 -14.45 2.12 -19.75
N SER A 127 -14.15 0.99 -19.10
CA SER A 127 -14.50 -0.33 -19.62
C SER A 127 -16.02 -0.52 -19.75
N LEU A 128 -16.78 -0.06 -18.76
CA LEU A 128 -18.24 -0.11 -18.77
C LEU A 128 -18.82 0.77 -19.87
N GLN A 129 -18.28 1.98 -20.05
CA GLN A 129 -18.69 2.90 -21.10
C GLN A 129 -18.42 2.29 -22.48
N GLN A 130 -17.24 1.69 -22.69
CA GLN A 130 -16.90 1.04 -23.96
C GLN A 130 -17.80 -0.16 -24.25
N ALA A 131 -18.13 -0.96 -23.24
CA ALA A 131 -19.10 -2.05 -23.38
C ALA A 131 -20.50 -1.54 -23.76
N ASN A 132 -20.94 -0.43 -23.17
CA ASN A 132 -22.23 0.19 -23.48
C ASN A 132 -22.26 0.79 -24.91
N LEU A 133 -21.17 1.43 -25.34
CA LEU A 133 -21.07 1.91 -26.73
C LEU A 133 -21.15 0.77 -27.74
N ARG A 134 -20.50 -0.37 -27.46
CA ARG A 134 -20.58 -1.56 -28.32
C ARG A 134 -21.99 -2.16 -28.34
N SER A 135 -22.70 -2.18 -27.21
CA SER A 135 -24.08 -2.68 -27.19
C SER A 135 -25.02 -1.79 -28.01
N GLN A 136 -24.87 -0.46 -27.92
CA GLN A 136 -25.65 0.49 -28.73
C GLN A 136 -25.39 0.31 -30.24
N GLN A 137 -24.14 0.07 -30.64
CA GLN A 137 -23.82 -0.24 -32.04
C GLN A 137 -24.51 -1.53 -32.51
N ASN A 138 -24.53 -2.57 -31.68
CA ASN A 138 -25.23 -3.81 -32.00
C ASN A 138 -26.75 -3.61 -32.12
N PHE A 139 -27.36 -2.76 -31.28
CA PHE A 139 -28.77 -2.40 -31.41
C PHE A 139 -29.05 -1.64 -32.72
N SER A 140 -28.21 -0.68 -33.10
CA SER A 140 -28.37 0.05 -34.36
C SER A 140 -28.22 -0.86 -35.59
N LEU A 141 -27.27 -1.80 -35.56
CA LEU A 141 -27.13 -2.79 -36.62
C LEU A 141 -28.34 -3.72 -36.69
N ALA A 142 -28.84 -4.19 -35.54
CA ALA A 142 -30.03 -5.03 -35.47
C ALA A 142 -31.27 -4.32 -36.04
N GLU A 143 -31.44 -3.03 -35.71
CA GLU A 143 -32.52 -2.19 -36.25
C GLU A 143 -32.41 -2.04 -37.77
N GLN A 144 -31.20 -1.79 -38.29
CA GLN A 144 -30.97 -1.72 -39.73
C GLN A 144 -31.28 -3.06 -40.42
N THR A 145 -30.80 -4.18 -39.87
CA THR A 145 -31.09 -5.50 -40.44
C THR A 145 -32.58 -5.84 -40.39
N TRP A 146 -33.32 -5.34 -39.40
CA TRP A 146 -34.75 -5.54 -39.28
C TRP A 146 -35.53 -4.77 -40.35
N GLU A 147 -35.15 -3.53 -40.62
CA GLU A 147 -35.72 -2.74 -41.71
C GLU A 147 -35.39 -3.35 -43.08
N ASP A 148 -34.16 -3.85 -43.27
CA ASP A 148 -33.79 -4.59 -44.48
C ASP A 148 -34.66 -5.85 -44.66
N LEU A 149 -34.92 -6.59 -43.58
CA LEU A 149 -35.76 -7.79 -43.60
C LEU A 149 -37.21 -7.47 -43.99
N LYS A 150 -37.78 -6.38 -43.45
CA LYS A 150 -39.10 -5.89 -43.87
C LYS A 150 -39.13 -5.51 -45.34
N HIS A 151 -38.09 -4.85 -45.85
CA HIS A 151 -38.03 -4.49 -47.26
C HIS A 151 -38.00 -5.73 -48.16
N VAL A 152 -37.22 -6.75 -47.79
CA VAL A 152 -37.19 -8.04 -48.50
C VAL A 152 -38.54 -8.74 -48.44
N GLU A 153 -39.22 -8.74 -47.28
CA GLU A 153 -40.56 -9.29 -47.13
C GLU A 153 -41.57 -8.57 -48.03
N GLN A 154 -41.58 -7.24 -48.01
CA GLN A 154 -42.45 -6.42 -48.85
C GLN A 154 -42.19 -6.72 -50.34
N GLN A 155 -40.92 -6.82 -50.75
CA GLN A 155 -40.56 -7.16 -52.11
C GLN A 155 -41.07 -8.56 -52.48
N ALA A 156 -40.86 -9.56 -51.63
CA ALA A 156 -41.33 -10.93 -51.86
C ALA A 156 -42.87 -11.00 -51.98
N LEU A 157 -43.60 -10.24 -51.16
CA LEU A 157 -45.06 -10.13 -51.26
C LEU A 157 -45.50 -9.48 -52.58
N THR A 158 -44.83 -8.40 -53.01
CA THR A 158 -45.14 -7.76 -54.30
C THR A 158 -44.78 -8.65 -55.49
N GLU A 159 -43.68 -9.40 -55.43
CA GLU A 159 -43.32 -10.36 -56.47
C GLU A 159 -44.31 -11.53 -56.54
N LEU A 160 -44.78 -12.00 -55.37
CA LEU A 160 -45.83 -13.01 -55.31
C LEU A 160 -47.12 -12.47 -55.92
N GLU A 161 -47.58 -11.28 -55.54
CA GLU A 161 -48.76 -10.63 -56.11
C GLU A 161 -48.63 -10.47 -57.63
N ASN A 162 -47.48 -9.98 -58.11
CA ASN A 162 -47.22 -9.79 -59.54
C ASN A 162 -47.16 -11.11 -60.33
N ARG A 163 -46.70 -12.20 -59.70
CA ARG A 163 -46.71 -13.54 -60.32
C ARG A 163 -48.07 -14.23 -60.24
N THR A 164 -48.93 -13.84 -59.30
CA THR A 164 -50.24 -14.44 -59.12
C THR A 164 -51.22 -13.85 -60.13
N SER A 165 -51.38 -14.53 -61.28
CA SER A 165 -52.44 -14.18 -62.22
C SER A 165 -53.78 -14.73 -61.74
N TRP A 166 -54.86 -13.95 -61.88
CA TRP A 166 -56.20 -14.32 -61.44
C TRP A 166 -57.08 -14.65 -62.64
N GLU A 167 -57.82 -15.75 -62.57
CA GLU A 167 -58.83 -16.10 -63.58
C GLU A 167 -60.24 -15.91 -63.00
N VAL A 168 -61.12 -15.35 -63.82
CA VAL A 168 -62.53 -15.13 -63.48
C VAL A 168 -63.32 -16.34 -63.95
N ILE A 169 -63.87 -17.11 -63.00
CA ILE A 169 -64.78 -18.21 -63.29
C ILE A 169 -66.20 -17.67 -63.18
N HIS A 170 -66.91 -17.61 -64.31
CA HIS A 170 -68.33 -17.24 -64.33
C HIS A 170 -69.19 -18.46 -63.95
N THR A 171 -69.94 -18.35 -62.85
CA THR A 171 -70.92 -19.36 -62.44
C THR A 171 -72.36 -18.79 -62.56
N PRO A 172 -73.40 -19.63 -62.62
CA PRO A 172 -74.77 -19.21 -62.92
C PRO A 172 -75.39 -18.20 -61.94
N TYR A 173 -74.77 -17.99 -60.77
CA TYR A 173 -75.24 -17.06 -59.74
C TYR A 173 -74.19 -16.00 -59.35
N GLY A 174 -73.11 -15.84 -60.13
CA GLY A 174 -72.06 -14.84 -59.89
C GLY A 174 -70.68 -15.24 -60.42
N SER A 175 -69.75 -14.28 -60.51
CA SER A 175 -68.35 -14.53 -60.88
C SER A 175 -67.45 -14.60 -59.65
N THR A 176 -66.63 -15.64 -59.55
CA THR A 176 -65.59 -15.79 -58.52
C THR A 176 -64.21 -15.78 -59.17
N THR A 177 -63.26 -15.05 -58.58
CA THR A 177 -61.85 -15.03 -59.00
C THR A 177 -61.06 -16.10 -58.24
N VAL A 178 -60.31 -16.92 -58.97
CA VAL A 178 -59.42 -17.95 -58.40
C VAL A 178 -58.01 -17.73 -58.95
N PRO A 179 -56.93 -18.01 -58.18
CA PRO A 179 -55.58 -17.96 -58.72
C PRO A 179 -55.46 -18.90 -59.93
N LYS A 180 -54.94 -18.39 -61.04
CA LYS A 180 -54.73 -19.13 -62.28
C LYS A 180 -53.80 -20.32 -62.01
N GLN A 181 -54.30 -21.54 -62.20
CA GLN A 181 -53.45 -22.72 -62.18
C GLN A 181 -52.72 -22.79 -63.53
N GLU A 182 -51.45 -22.37 -63.57
CA GLU A 182 -50.55 -22.75 -64.67
C GLU A 182 -50.22 -24.24 -64.55
N GLY A 183 -51.16 -25.08 -64.99
CA GLY A 183 -50.90 -26.48 -65.25
C GLY A 183 -50.11 -26.59 -66.55
N LEU A 184 -48.78 -26.54 -66.48
CA LEU A 184 -47.93 -27.10 -67.54
C LEU A 184 -48.28 -28.59 -67.62
N LEU A 185 -49.03 -28.97 -68.66
CA LEU A 185 -49.19 -30.38 -68.99
C LEU A 185 -47.80 -30.91 -69.36
N PRO A 186 -47.35 -32.03 -68.76
CA PRO A 186 -46.03 -32.58 -69.05
C PRO A 186 -45.95 -32.98 -70.53
N ASP A 187 -44.79 -32.80 -71.16
CA ASP A 187 -44.58 -33.11 -72.59
C ASP A 187 -44.81 -34.59 -72.91
N GLU A 188 -44.61 -35.47 -71.93
CA GLU A 188 -44.81 -36.91 -72.04
C GLU A 188 -45.51 -37.49 -70.80
N ILE A 189 -46.41 -38.44 -71.02
CA ILE A 189 -47.06 -39.22 -69.96
C ILE A 189 -46.86 -40.70 -70.25
N THR A 190 -46.31 -41.41 -69.27
CA THR A 190 -46.11 -42.86 -69.32
C THR A 190 -47.14 -43.55 -68.44
N ILE A 191 -47.86 -44.53 -68.99
CA ILE A 191 -48.92 -45.27 -68.31
C ILE A 191 -48.59 -46.76 -68.37
N GLU A 192 -48.77 -47.45 -67.25
CA GLU A 192 -48.66 -48.91 -67.18
C GLU A 192 -49.90 -49.58 -67.80
N VAL A 193 -49.67 -50.53 -68.70
CA VAL A 193 -50.70 -51.18 -69.53
C VAL A 193 -51.02 -52.55 -68.93
N LEU A 194 -52.21 -52.67 -68.34
CA LEU A 194 -52.69 -53.91 -67.70
C LEU A 194 -53.67 -54.72 -68.58
N GLY A 195 -53.68 -54.50 -69.91
CA GLY A 195 -54.58 -55.21 -70.83
C GLY A 195 -54.17 -55.13 -72.31
N ASP A 196 -54.85 -55.90 -73.16
CA ASP A 196 -54.43 -56.16 -74.56
C ASP A 196 -54.76 -55.04 -75.56
N TYR A 197 -55.49 -54.01 -75.15
CA TYR A 197 -55.94 -52.93 -76.02
C TYR A 197 -55.57 -51.55 -75.45
N LEU A 198 -54.73 -50.83 -76.19
CA LEU A 198 -54.34 -49.46 -75.86
C LEU A 198 -54.71 -48.51 -77.01
N PRO A 199 -55.39 -47.37 -76.75
CA PRO A 199 -55.73 -46.40 -77.78
C PRO A 199 -54.49 -45.70 -78.32
N VAL A 200 -54.42 -45.52 -79.65
CA VAL A 200 -53.29 -44.84 -80.33
C VAL A 200 -53.30 -43.32 -80.08
N SER A 201 -54.46 -42.75 -79.76
CA SER A 201 -54.59 -41.34 -79.38
C SER A 201 -55.76 -41.14 -78.41
N ILE A 202 -55.54 -40.30 -77.40
CA ILE A 202 -56.56 -39.88 -76.44
C ILE A 202 -56.70 -38.35 -76.57
N ARG A 203 -57.93 -37.85 -76.68
CA ARG A 203 -58.21 -36.41 -76.64
C ARG A 203 -58.85 -36.06 -75.30
N THR A 204 -58.26 -35.11 -74.60
CA THR A 204 -58.84 -34.44 -73.43
C THR A 204 -59.34 -33.05 -73.84
N GLU A 205 -59.97 -32.33 -72.91
CA GLU A 205 -60.51 -30.98 -73.18
C GLU A 205 -59.41 -29.95 -73.51
N THR A 206 -58.18 -30.17 -73.04
CA THR A 206 -57.06 -29.23 -73.16
C THR A 206 -55.86 -29.76 -73.94
N ALA A 207 -55.82 -31.06 -74.27
CA ALA A 207 -54.69 -31.66 -74.98
C ALA A 207 -55.05 -32.93 -75.76
N ARG A 208 -54.16 -33.28 -76.67
CA ARG A 208 -54.14 -34.53 -77.40
C ARG A 208 -52.90 -35.33 -77.02
N LEU A 209 -53.13 -36.53 -76.51
CA LEU A 209 -52.13 -37.55 -76.24
C LEU A 209 -52.00 -38.44 -77.48
N ALA A 210 -50.77 -38.63 -77.96
CA ALA A 210 -50.46 -39.52 -79.08
C ALA A 210 -49.45 -40.57 -78.63
N LEU A 211 -49.76 -41.85 -78.82
CA LEU A 211 -48.88 -42.95 -78.43
C LEU A 211 -47.58 -42.89 -79.25
N THR A 212 -46.44 -42.74 -78.58
CA THR A 212 -45.12 -42.70 -79.21
C THR A 212 -44.38 -44.03 -79.08
N GLN A 213 -44.52 -44.71 -77.93
CA GLN A 213 -43.81 -45.95 -77.65
C GLN A 213 -44.64 -46.87 -76.75
N CYS A 214 -44.63 -48.18 -77.04
CA CYS A 214 -45.19 -49.21 -76.17
C CYS A 214 -44.18 -50.34 -76.02
N GLN A 215 -43.66 -50.56 -74.81
CA GLN A 215 -42.69 -51.61 -74.50
C GLN A 215 -42.93 -52.18 -73.10
N GLN A 216 -42.83 -53.51 -72.96
CA GLN A 216 -42.83 -54.23 -71.67
C GLN A 216 -43.91 -53.76 -70.68
N GLY A 217 -45.17 -53.66 -71.12
CA GLY A 217 -46.28 -53.27 -70.26
C GLY A 217 -46.32 -51.78 -69.91
N SER A 218 -45.55 -50.94 -70.60
CA SER A 218 -45.57 -49.48 -70.44
C SER A 218 -45.81 -48.79 -71.78
N ALA A 219 -46.67 -47.77 -71.77
CA ALA A 219 -46.99 -46.97 -72.92
C ALA A 219 -46.71 -45.49 -72.66
N THR A 220 -45.95 -44.88 -73.55
CA THR A 220 -45.59 -43.46 -73.49
C THR A 220 -46.37 -42.69 -74.54
N PHE A 221 -47.02 -41.61 -74.11
CA PHE A 221 -47.79 -40.71 -74.95
C PHE A 221 -47.13 -39.34 -74.96
N ALA A 222 -46.91 -38.78 -76.15
CA ALA A 222 -46.57 -37.36 -76.29
C ALA A 222 -47.83 -36.52 -76.12
N VAL A 223 -47.72 -35.46 -75.32
CA VAL A 223 -48.80 -34.51 -75.08
C VAL A 223 -48.65 -33.33 -76.03
N SER A 224 -49.72 -33.02 -76.76
CA SER A 224 -49.81 -31.84 -77.61
C SER A 224 -51.00 -30.99 -77.15
N CYS A 225 -50.76 -29.74 -76.77
CA CYS A 225 -51.85 -28.81 -76.41
C CYS A 225 -52.75 -28.57 -77.63
N LEU A 226 -54.07 -28.47 -77.39
CA LEU A 226 -55.06 -28.12 -78.41
C LEU A 226 -55.26 -26.60 -78.51
#